data_AF-A0A2S4UJZ6-F1
#
_entry.id   AF-A0A2S4UJZ6-F1
#
_cell.length_a   1.000
_cell.length_b   1.000
_cell.length_c   1.000
_cell.angle_alpha   90.00
_cell.angle_beta   90.00
_cell.angle_gamma   90.00
#
_symmetry.space_group_name_H-M   'P 1'
#
loop_
_entity.id
_entity.type
_entity.pdbx_description
1 polymer ?
#
loop_
_entity_poly.entity_id
_entity_poly.type
_entity_poly.pdbx_seq_one_letter_code
_entity_poly.pdbx_strand_id
1 'polypeptide(L)'
;MPSSETQRVKLVQNAFARSIANVSKPVDAQTLAEAFPYADKKMLEALAIQTKNLVTHYAHGRWKEFKEAHSFEELCEQFDHLEHEAIERMQAGVRPVIITRDPKLSIPPLLLKTLDNLRTLYQSANEHQLQANENAHTQIRKQINEIERLEADIKNRTQQFQSTAEEWGKVLP
;
A
#
# COMPACT_ATOMS: atom_id res chain seq x y z
N MET A 1 -25.19 3.31 -16.17
CA MET A 1 -23.87 2.68 -16.34
C MET A 1 -23.62 2.51 -17.82
N PRO A 2 -22.73 3.27 -18.47
CA PRO A 2 -22.27 2.93 -19.80
C PRO A 2 -21.15 1.90 -19.70
N SER A 3 -21.26 0.81 -20.46
CA SER A 3 -20.28 -0.27 -20.57
C SER A 3 -19.01 0.24 -21.25
N SER A 4 -17.98 0.60 -20.48
CA SER A 4 -16.69 1.00 -21.03
C SER A 4 -15.76 -0.20 -21.06
N GLU A 5 -15.88 -1.07 -22.08
CA GLU A 5 -14.67 -1.79 -22.49
C GLU A 5 -13.60 -0.74 -22.75
N THR A 6 -12.56 -0.72 -21.90
CA THR A 6 -11.48 0.25 -21.95
C THR A 6 -10.84 0.19 -23.34
N GLN A 7 -10.51 1.36 -23.90
CA GLN A 7 -9.88 1.45 -25.23
C GLN A 7 -8.64 0.55 -25.33
N ARG A 8 -7.88 0.44 -24.24
CA ARG A 8 -6.71 -0.45 -24.12
C ARG A 8 -7.06 -1.92 -24.32
N VAL A 9 -8.15 -2.42 -23.72
CA VAL A 9 -8.59 -3.82 -23.88
C VAL A 9 -8.83 -4.13 -25.36
N LYS A 10 -9.56 -3.27 -26.05
CA LYS A 10 -9.83 -3.43 -27.50
C LYS A 10 -8.55 -3.38 -28.33
N LEU A 11 -7.62 -2.47 -28.01
CA LEU A 11 -6.34 -2.38 -28.71
C LEU A 11 -5.52 -3.67 -28.55
N VAL A 12 -5.46 -4.23 -27.35
CA VAL A 12 -4.73 -5.47 -27.10
C VAL A 12 -5.40 -6.66 -27.80
N GLN A 13 -6.73 -6.77 -27.74
CA GLN A 13 -7.48 -7.79 -28.49
C GLN A 13 -7.22 -7.69 -30.00
N ASN A 14 -7.22 -6.47 -30.56
CA ASN A 14 -6.94 -6.24 -31.98
C ASN A 14 -5.48 -6.58 -32.35
N ALA A 15 -4.53 -6.30 -31.46
CA ALA A 15 -3.13 -6.68 -31.67
C ALA A 15 -2.94 -8.20 -31.62
N PHE A 16 -3.63 -8.87 -30.69
CA PHE A 16 -3.64 -10.32 -30.56
C PHE A 16 -4.22 -11.01 -31.80
N ALA A 17 -5.40 -10.58 -32.26
CA ALA A 17 -6.03 -11.12 -33.46
C ALA A 17 -5.14 -10.95 -34.70
N ARG A 18 -4.51 -9.78 -34.87
CA ARG A 18 -3.54 -9.53 -35.95
C ARG A 18 -2.32 -10.44 -35.85
N SER A 19 -1.84 -10.71 -34.64
CA SER A 19 -0.69 -11.59 -34.41
C SER A 19 -0.99 -13.03 -34.83
N ILE A 20 -2.17 -13.55 -34.49
CA ILE A 20 -2.62 -14.88 -34.94
C ILE A 20 -2.64 -14.95 -36.47
N ALA A 21 -3.24 -13.95 -37.11
CA ALA A 21 -3.33 -13.89 -38.57
C ALA A 21 -1.95 -13.85 -39.22
N ASN A 22 -1.01 -13.08 -38.66
CA ASN A 22 0.36 -12.96 -39.18
C ASN A 22 1.15 -14.27 -39.05
N VAL A 23 1.05 -14.97 -37.92
CA VAL A 23 1.70 -16.27 -37.71
C VAL A 23 1.11 -17.34 -38.65
N SER A 24 -0.19 -17.24 -38.92
CA SER A 24 -0.91 -18.17 -39.79
C SER A 24 -0.74 -17.88 -41.29
N LYS A 25 -0.29 -16.66 -41.64
CA LYS A 25 -0.15 -16.20 -43.02
C LYS A 25 0.75 -17.09 -43.89
N PRO A 26 1.98 -17.48 -43.47
CA PRO A 26 2.87 -18.31 -44.29
C PRO A 26 2.45 -19.76 -44.39
N VAL A 27 1.42 -20.20 -43.65
CA VAL A 27 0.92 -21.58 -43.75
C VAL A 27 0.02 -21.68 -44.97
N ASP A 28 0.55 -22.00 -46.12
CA ASP A 28 -0.25 -22.24 -47.33
C ASP A 28 0.22 -23.49 -48.08
N ALA A 29 -0.58 -23.91 -49.06
CA ALA A 29 -0.29 -25.14 -49.79
C ALA A 29 1.07 -25.07 -50.52
N GLN A 30 1.51 -23.88 -50.94
CA GLN A 30 2.78 -23.69 -51.61
C GLN A 30 3.96 -23.88 -50.64
N THR A 31 3.91 -23.22 -49.49
CA THR A 31 4.94 -23.35 -48.45
C THR A 31 4.99 -24.77 -47.89
N LEU A 32 3.83 -25.43 -47.77
CA LEU A 32 3.77 -26.84 -47.37
C LEU A 32 4.31 -27.79 -48.45
N ALA A 33 4.16 -27.48 -49.73
CA ALA A 33 4.70 -28.31 -50.81
C ALA A 33 6.23 -28.36 -50.81
N GLU A 34 6.91 -27.32 -50.31
CA GLU A 34 8.37 -27.33 -50.12
C GLU A 34 8.81 -28.40 -49.12
N ALA A 35 8.01 -28.63 -48.07
CA ALA A 35 8.28 -29.66 -47.07
C ALA A 35 7.72 -31.05 -47.46
N PHE A 36 6.66 -31.09 -48.28
CA PHE A 36 5.96 -32.30 -48.70
C PHE A 36 5.83 -32.40 -50.24
N PRO A 37 6.93 -32.60 -50.97
CA PRO A 37 6.98 -32.46 -52.42
C PRO A 37 6.15 -33.48 -53.20
N TYR A 38 5.79 -34.61 -52.59
CA TYR A 38 5.00 -35.68 -53.22
C TYR A 38 3.52 -35.68 -52.82
N ALA A 39 3.10 -34.73 -51.98
CA ALA A 39 1.72 -34.66 -51.52
C ALA A 39 0.80 -34.02 -52.58
N ASP A 40 -0.45 -34.48 -52.63
CA ASP A 40 -1.46 -33.88 -53.50
C ASP A 40 -1.79 -32.44 -53.04
N LYS A 41 -1.93 -31.53 -54.01
CA LYS A 41 -2.22 -30.11 -53.78
C LYS A 41 -3.50 -29.92 -52.97
N LYS A 42 -4.56 -30.68 -53.24
CA LYS A 42 -5.82 -30.59 -52.48
C LYS A 42 -5.63 -31.01 -51.02
N MET A 43 -4.77 -32.00 -50.77
CA MET A 43 -4.43 -32.43 -49.41
C MET A 43 -3.66 -31.34 -48.67
N LEU A 44 -2.71 -30.68 -49.34
CA LEU A 44 -1.94 -29.56 -48.76
C LEU A 44 -2.81 -28.32 -48.49
N GLU A 45 -3.76 -28.00 -49.35
CA GLU A 45 -4.75 -26.94 -49.12
C GLU A 45 -5.62 -27.24 -47.89
N ALA A 46 -6.13 -28.47 -47.80
CA ALA A 46 -6.91 -28.91 -46.63
C ALA A 46 -6.07 -28.86 -45.34
N LEU A 47 -4.82 -29.31 -45.39
CA LEU A 47 -3.89 -29.27 -44.26
C LEU A 47 -3.63 -27.84 -43.82
N ALA A 48 -3.34 -26.93 -44.75
CA ALA A 48 -3.13 -25.51 -44.45
C ALA A 48 -4.34 -24.89 -43.73
N ILE A 49 -5.55 -25.13 -44.24
CA ILE A 49 -6.80 -24.63 -43.62
C ILE A 49 -6.96 -25.21 -42.21
N GLN A 50 -6.79 -26.51 -42.03
CA GLN A 50 -6.92 -27.16 -40.72
C GLN A 50 -5.89 -26.63 -39.72
N THR A 51 -4.63 -26.47 -40.13
CA THR A 51 -3.58 -25.90 -39.27
C THR A 51 -3.92 -24.48 -38.84
N LYS A 52 -4.37 -23.60 -39.76
CA LYS A 52 -4.78 -22.23 -39.40
C LYS A 52 -5.93 -22.23 -38.40
N ASN A 53 -6.93 -23.06 -38.63
CA ASN A 53 -8.09 -23.17 -37.76
C ASN A 53 -7.69 -23.66 -36.35
N LEU A 54 -6.84 -24.68 -36.29
CA LEU A 54 -6.33 -25.23 -35.02
C LEU A 54 -5.53 -24.19 -34.24
N VAL A 55 -4.58 -23.51 -34.89
CA VAL A 55 -3.75 -22.48 -34.26
C VAL A 55 -4.61 -21.33 -33.75
N THR A 56 -5.58 -20.87 -34.56
CA THR A 56 -6.50 -19.80 -34.18
C THR A 56 -7.35 -20.20 -32.98
N HIS A 57 -7.94 -21.38 -33.01
CA HIS A 57 -8.76 -21.90 -31.91
C HIS A 57 -7.95 -22.06 -30.62
N TYR A 58 -6.76 -22.66 -30.70
CA TYR A 58 -5.88 -22.83 -29.55
C TYR A 58 -5.44 -21.49 -28.96
N ALA A 59 -5.03 -20.54 -29.80
CA ALA A 59 -4.62 -19.21 -29.34
C ALA A 59 -5.76 -18.47 -28.64
N HIS A 60 -6.98 -18.50 -29.19
CA HIS A 60 -8.14 -17.90 -28.52
C HIS A 60 -8.50 -18.59 -27.20
N GLY A 61 -8.40 -19.92 -27.11
CA GLY A 61 -8.59 -20.65 -25.87
C GLY A 61 -7.60 -20.22 -24.78
N ARG A 62 -6.30 -20.16 -25.12
CA ARG A 62 -5.24 -19.71 -24.20
C ARG A 62 -5.39 -18.24 -23.80
N TRP A 63 -5.82 -17.38 -24.73
CA TRP A 63 -6.11 -15.98 -24.42
C TRP A 63 -7.25 -15.84 -23.41
N LYS A 64 -8.31 -16.63 -23.56
CA LYS A 64 -9.43 -16.63 -22.62
C LYS A 64 -8.97 -17.02 -21.22
N GLU A 65 -8.22 -18.12 -21.10
CA GLU A 65 -7.66 -18.57 -19.82
C GLU A 65 -6.74 -17.52 -19.19
N PHE A 66 -5.86 -16.91 -19.98
CA PHE A 66 -4.97 -15.86 -19.50
C PHE A 66 -5.74 -14.64 -18.99
N LYS A 67 -6.72 -14.17 -19.78
CA LYS A 67 -7.55 -13.00 -19.49
C LYS A 67 -8.28 -13.17 -18.15
N GLU A 68 -8.86 -14.34 -17.93
CA GLU A 68 -9.60 -14.69 -16.71
C GLU A 68 -8.65 -14.83 -15.50
N ALA A 69 -7.51 -15.52 -15.66
CA ALA A 69 -6.61 -15.80 -14.54
C ALA A 69 -5.90 -14.55 -13.98
N HIS A 70 -5.70 -13.51 -14.80
CA HIS A 70 -4.92 -12.33 -14.42
C HIS A 70 -5.77 -11.07 -14.25
N SER A 71 -7.10 -11.19 -14.20
CA SER A 71 -8.01 -10.03 -14.19
C SER A 71 -7.61 -8.98 -15.23
N PHE A 72 -7.33 -9.42 -16.46
CA PHE A 72 -6.63 -8.59 -17.44
C PHE A 72 -7.35 -7.26 -17.75
N GLU A 73 -8.69 -7.26 -17.72
CA GLU A 73 -9.49 -6.05 -17.91
C GLU A 73 -9.30 -5.05 -16.76
N GLU A 74 -9.29 -5.52 -15.52
CA GLU A 74 -9.03 -4.69 -14.34
C GLU A 74 -7.62 -4.08 -14.40
N LEU A 75 -6.62 -4.84 -14.87
CA LEU A 75 -5.26 -4.32 -15.09
C LEU A 75 -5.25 -3.23 -16.16
N CYS A 76 -6.00 -3.40 -17.25
CA CYS A 76 -6.08 -2.38 -18.30
C CYS A 76 -6.74 -1.09 -17.79
N GLU A 77 -7.81 -1.21 -17.00
CA GLU A 77 -8.48 -0.07 -16.35
C GLU A 77 -7.56 0.65 -15.37
N GLN A 78 -6.83 -0.09 -14.53
CA GLN A 78 -5.84 0.50 -13.62
C GLN A 78 -4.74 1.23 -14.39
N PHE A 79 -4.25 0.67 -15.49
CA PHE A 79 -3.26 1.33 -16.34
C PHE A 79 -3.80 2.62 -16.95
N ASP A 80 -5.03 2.60 -17.48
CA ASP A 80 -5.66 3.79 -18.06
C ASP A 80 -5.83 4.90 -17.01
N HIS A 81 -6.23 4.53 -15.78
CA HIS A 81 -6.34 5.49 -14.68
C HIS A 81 -4.99 6.10 -14.29
N LEU A 82 -3.96 5.26 -14.11
CA LEU A 82 -2.62 5.71 -13.75
C LEU A 82 -1.97 6.57 -14.84
N GLU A 83 -2.20 6.25 -16.12
CA GLU A 83 -1.72 7.06 -17.23
C GLU A 83 -2.39 8.43 -17.24
N HIS A 84 -3.71 8.49 -17.04
CA HIS A 84 -4.44 9.74 -16.97
C HIS A 84 -3.93 10.62 -15.81
N GLU A 85 -3.82 10.05 -14.62
CA GLU A 85 -3.29 10.74 -13.44
C GLU A 85 -1.85 11.24 -13.66
N ALA A 86 -1.00 10.42 -14.29
CA ALA A 86 0.36 10.82 -14.62
C ALA A 86 0.41 12.01 -15.59
N ILE A 87 -0.45 12.02 -16.62
CA ILE A 87 -0.57 13.13 -17.56
C ILE A 87 -1.00 14.41 -16.84
N GLU A 88 -2.02 14.35 -15.99
CA GLU A 88 -2.49 15.50 -15.22
C GLU A 88 -1.39 16.06 -14.30
N ARG A 89 -0.67 15.18 -13.60
CA ARG A 89 0.45 15.57 -12.73
C ARG A 89 1.58 16.25 -13.52
N MET A 90 1.93 15.72 -14.69
CA MET A 90 2.93 16.37 -15.56
C MET A 90 2.46 17.74 -16.06
N GLN A 91 1.19 17.87 -16.44
CA GLN A 91 0.61 19.16 -16.83
C GLN A 91 0.60 20.18 -15.68
N ALA A 92 0.42 19.71 -14.44
CA ALA A 92 0.57 20.50 -13.22
C ALA A 92 2.04 20.82 -12.85
N GLY A 93 3.01 20.42 -13.68
CA GLY A 93 4.43 20.69 -13.48
C GLY A 93 5.15 19.74 -12.52
N VAL A 94 4.48 18.67 -12.07
CA VAL A 94 5.11 17.62 -11.23
C VAL A 94 6.02 16.78 -12.12
N ARG A 95 7.31 16.70 -11.77
CA ARG A 95 8.26 15.87 -12.51
C ARG A 95 8.00 14.37 -12.25
N PRO A 96 8.09 13.51 -13.28
CA PRO A 96 8.01 12.07 -13.09
C PRO A 96 9.06 11.59 -12.10
N VAL A 97 8.64 10.73 -11.16
CA VAL A 97 9.57 10.10 -10.21
C VAL A 97 10.45 9.13 -11.00
N ILE A 98 11.76 9.32 -10.95
CA ILE A 98 12.72 8.38 -11.55
C ILE A 98 12.69 7.12 -10.70
N ILE A 99 12.07 6.06 -11.23
CA ILE A 99 12.10 4.74 -10.59
C ILE A 99 13.52 4.22 -10.73
N THR A 100 14.27 4.27 -9.63
CA THR A 100 15.59 3.67 -9.53
C THR A 100 15.46 2.19 -9.19
N ARG A 101 16.32 1.36 -9.79
CA ARG A 101 16.43 -0.07 -9.45
C ARG A 101 17.11 -0.29 -8.09
N ASP A 102 17.59 0.77 -7.44
CA ASP A 102 18.13 0.69 -6.09
C ASP A 102 16.98 0.61 -5.06
N PRO A 103 16.77 -0.54 -4.41
CA PRO A 103 15.71 -0.71 -3.41
C PRO A 103 15.92 0.16 -2.16
N LYS A 104 17.10 0.78 -1.97
CA LYS A 104 17.34 1.74 -0.87
C LYS A 104 16.85 3.14 -1.19
N LEU A 105 16.69 3.49 -2.46
CA LEU A 105 16.23 4.81 -2.93
C LEU A 105 14.79 4.78 -3.44
N SER A 106 14.29 3.60 -3.80
CA SER A 106 12.87 3.32 -4.00
C SER A 106 12.27 2.95 -2.64
N ILE A 107 11.80 3.93 -1.86
CA ILE A 107 10.87 3.61 -0.77
C ILE A 107 9.47 3.57 -1.39
N PRO A 108 8.81 2.41 -1.47
CA PRO A 108 7.44 2.31 -1.94
C PRO A 108 6.56 3.35 -1.23
N PRO A 109 5.68 4.07 -1.95
CA PRO A 109 4.81 5.08 -1.35
C PRO A 109 3.98 4.58 -0.16
N LEU A 110 3.63 3.29 -0.15
CA LEU A 110 2.98 2.62 0.97
C LEU A 110 3.85 2.61 2.24
N LEU A 111 5.16 2.36 2.11
CA LEU A 111 6.10 2.39 3.24
C LEU A 111 6.33 3.82 3.76
N LEU A 112 6.35 4.83 2.89
CA LEU A 112 6.40 6.23 3.32
C LEU A 112 5.16 6.59 4.16
N LYS A 113 3.97 6.22 3.67
CA LYS A 113 2.72 6.45 4.41
C LYS A 113 2.71 5.75 5.77
N THR A 114 3.23 4.52 5.85
CA THR A 114 3.36 3.81 7.13
C THR A 114 4.33 4.49 8.08
N LEU A 115 5.46 4.99 7.58
CA LEU A 115 6.45 5.71 8.38
C LEU A 115 5.90 7.05 8.92
N ASP A 116 5.17 7.80 8.11
CA ASP A 116 4.54 9.06 8.55
C ASP A 116 3.47 8.82 9.61
N ASN A 117 2.66 7.77 9.46
CA ASN A 117 1.68 7.37 10.48
C ASN A 117 2.35 6.98 11.79
N LEU A 118 3.43 6.18 11.73
CA LEU A 118 4.19 5.79 12.92
C LEU A 118 4.81 7.00 13.60
N ARG A 119 5.40 7.92 12.82
CA ARG A 119 5.96 9.18 13.34
C ARG A 119 4.90 9.98 14.10
N THR A 120 3.71 10.12 13.51
CA THR A 120 2.60 10.87 14.10
C THR A 120 2.13 10.24 15.41
N LEU A 121 1.99 8.91 15.42
CA LEU A 121 1.63 8.15 16.64
C LEU A 121 2.67 8.33 17.75
N TYR A 122 3.96 8.24 17.42
CA TYR A 122 5.03 8.45 18.39
C TYR A 122 5.05 9.88 18.95
N GLN A 123 4.84 10.88 18.11
CA GLN A 123 4.77 12.28 18.54
C GLN A 123 3.60 12.49 19.51
N SER A 124 2.40 12.02 19.16
CA SER A 124 1.23 12.11 20.01
C SER A 124 1.40 11.37 21.34
N ALA A 125 1.96 10.15 21.31
CA ALA A 125 2.23 9.38 22.53
C ALA A 125 3.23 10.10 23.45
N ASN A 126 4.27 10.71 22.87
CA ASN A 126 5.26 11.45 23.63
C ASN A 126 4.68 12.73 24.26
N GLU A 127 3.84 13.47 23.53
CA GLU A 127 3.13 14.64 24.06
C GLU A 127 2.20 14.27 25.22
N HIS A 128 1.44 13.18 25.09
CA HIS A 128 0.62 12.66 26.18
C HIS A 128 1.44 12.25 27.40
N GLN A 129 2.60 11.62 27.20
CA GLN A 129 3.48 11.24 28.30
C GLN A 129 4.07 12.47 29.00
N LEU A 130 4.45 13.50 28.26
CA LEU A 130 4.94 14.76 28.82
C LEU A 130 3.86 15.43 29.69
N GLN A 131 2.63 15.53 29.18
CA GLN A 131 1.50 16.07 29.95
C GLN A 131 1.20 15.24 31.20
N ALA A 132 1.21 13.91 31.10
CA ALA A 132 1.01 13.02 32.24
C ALA A 132 2.09 13.22 33.32
N ASN A 133 3.34 13.37 32.90
CA ASN A 133 4.46 13.63 33.80
C ASN A 133 4.35 15.01 34.48
N GLU A 134 3.99 16.07 33.74
CA GLU A 134 3.75 17.41 34.31
C GLU A 134 2.63 17.40 35.36
N ASN A 135 1.53 16.69 35.06
CA ASN A 135 0.42 16.53 35.99
C ASN A 135 0.85 15.77 37.26
N ALA A 136 1.59 14.67 37.09
CA ALA A 136 2.13 13.90 38.21
C ALA A 136 3.07 14.75 39.08
N HIS A 137 3.99 15.50 38.47
CA HIS A 137 4.88 16.43 39.18
C HIS A 137 4.10 17.49 39.97
N THR A 138 3.05 18.04 39.37
CA THR A 138 2.19 19.03 40.04
C THR A 138 1.48 18.41 41.25
N GLN A 139 0.98 17.18 41.13
CA GLN A 139 0.31 16.48 42.22
C GLN A 139 1.27 16.11 43.34
N ILE A 140 2.48 15.64 43.01
CA ILE A 140 3.54 15.36 43.99
C ILE A 140 3.89 16.63 44.77
N ARG A 141 4.07 17.77 44.11
CA ARG A 141 4.32 19.05 44.79
C ARG A 141 3.21 19.43 45.75
N LYS A 142 1.95 19.24 45.37
CA LYS A 142 0.81 19.50 46.27
C LYS A 142 0.85 18.61 47.51
N GLN A 143 1.18 17.33 47.33
CA GLN A 143 1.31 16.39 48.44
C GLN A 143 2.48 16.75 49.37
N ILE A 144 3.63 17.15 48.82
CA ILE A 144 4.78 17.60 49.60
C ILE A 144 4.41 18.82 50.46
N ASN A 145 3.80 19.84 49.86
CA ASN A 145 3.39 21.04 50.60
C ASN A 145 2.37 20.72 51.72
N GLU A 146 1.48 19.75 51.49
CA GLU A 146 0.53 19.32 52.52
C GLU A 146 1.20 18.55 53.65
N ILE A 147 2.18 17.70 53.33
CA ILE A 147 3.00 17.01 54.33
C ILE A 147 3.75 18.03 55.19
N GLU A 148 4.42 19.01 54.58
CA GLU A 148 5.14 20.06 55.30
C GLU A 148 4.21 20.87 56.22
N ARG A 149 2.98 21.16 55.77
CA ARG A 149 1.96 21.81 56.59
C ARG A 149 1.56 20.96 57.80
N LEU A 150 1.31 19.67 57.59
CA LEU A 150 0.94 18.73 58.65
C LEU A 150 2.09 18.53 59.64
N GLU A 151 3.34 18.43 59.18
CA GLU A 151 4.52 18.37 60.03
C GLU A 151 4.65 19.61 60.93
N ALA A 152 4.40 20.80 60.37
CA ALA A 152 4.39 22.04 61.15
C ALA A 152 3.27 22.06 62.21
N ASP A 153 2.06 21.62 61.87
CA ASP A 153 0.94 21.54 62.82
C ASP A 153 1.24 20.54 63.96
N ILE A 154 1.79 19.36 63.63
CA ILE A 154 2.21 18.35 64.61
C ILE A 154 3.26 18.94 65.55
N LYS A 155 4.30 19.58 65.00
CA LYS A 155 5.38 20.18 65.80
C LYS A 155 4.84 21.23 66.77
N ASN A 156 3.95 22.10 66.31
CA ASN A 156 3.31 23.12 67.15
C ASN A 156 2.47 22.48 68.27
N ARG A 157 1.66 21.46 67.96
CA ARG A 157 0.87 20.74 68.97
C ARG A 157 1.74 20.01 69.98
N THR A 158 2.82 19.37 69.55
CA THR A 158 3.78 18.71 70.45
C THR A 158 4.42 19.71 71.41
N GLN A 159 4.81 20.89 70.92
CA GLN A 159 5.32 21.97 71.77
C GLN A 159 4.28 22.46 72.78
N GLN A 160 3.02 22.62 72.37
CA GLN A 160 1.92 22.97 73.28
C GLN A 160 1.67 21.90 74.35
N PHE A 161 1.74 20.62 73.99
CA PHE A 161 1.63 19.52 74.96
C PHE A 161 2.80 19.52 75.94
N GLN A 162 4.02 19.76 75.47
CA GLN A 162 5.21 19.88 76.33
C GLN A 162 5.09 21.06 77.29
N SER A 163 4.71 22.24 76.80
CA SER A 163 4.54 23.42 77.66
C SER A 163 3.43 23.21 78.71
N THR A 164 2.31 22.60 78.29
CA THR A 164 1.23 22.24 79.21
C THR A 164 1.72 21.22 80.26
N ALA A 165 2.44 20.17 79.86
CA ALA A 165 2.98 19.19 80.80
C ALA A 165 3.96 19.81 81.81
N GLU A 166 4.82 20.74 81.37
CA GLU A 166 5.74 21.49 82.24
C GLU A 166 5.01 22.41 83.23
N GLU A 167 3.93 23.06 82.81
CA GLU A 167 3.09 23.88 83.70
C GLU A 167 2.42 23.02 84.78
N TRP A 168 1.86 21.88 84.40
CA TRP A 168 1.25 20.95 85.36
C TRP A 168 2.27 20.38 86.34
N GLY A 169 3.49 20.09 85.89
CA GLY A 169 4.61 19.69 86.75
C GLY A 169 5.06 20.74 87.76
N LYS A 170 4.76 22.03 87.54
CA LYS A 170 5.03 23.13 88.49
C LYS A 170 3.91 23.36 89.49
N VAL A 171 2.70 22.86 89.22
CA VAL A 171 1.49 23.04 90.05
C VAL A 171 1.19 21.80 90.89
N LEU A 172 1.78 20.65 90.55
CA LEU A 172 1.73 19.44 91.37
C LEU A 172 2.75 19.54 92.53
N PRO A 173 2.35 19.24 93.79
CA PRO A 173 3.21 19.30 94.97
C PRO A 173 4.32 18.23 94.98
#